data_AF-A0A7K2MWH3-F1
#
_entry.id   AF-A0A7K2MWH3-F1
#
_cell.length_a   1.000
_cell.length_b   1.000
_cell.length_c   1.000
_cell.angle_alpha   90.00
_cell.angle_beta   90.00
_cell.angle_gamma   90.00
#
_symmetry.space_group_name_H-M   'P 1'
#
loop_
_entity.id
_entity.type
_entity.pdbx_description
1 polymer ?
#
loop_
_entity_poly.entity_id
_entity_poly.type
_entity_poly.pdbx_seq_one_letter_code
_entity_poly.pdbx_strand_id
1 'polypeptide(L)'
;EAEATAVIAERLGIRTGRAPGGDARVTRRVRLVAGLLGTARRPGRRKRFRLPVRKIYTQLFSPGSATYSPPFFKCFLRLDVTPEAVRLRCYAATGNRAQEEDPPVEDEVTIPLE
;
A
#
# COMPACT_ATOMS: atom_id res chain seq x y z
N GLU A 1 -5.14 4.48 3.84
CA GLU A 1 -3.83 4.28 3.16
C GLU A 1 -3.16 5.62 2.82
N ALA A 2 -3.88 6.55 2.18
CA ALA A 2 -3.31 7.80 1.65
C ALA A 2 -2.57 8.67 2.70
N GLU A 3 -3.10 8.84 3.91
CA GLU A 3 -2.40 9.58 4.98
C GLU A 3 -1.09 8.92 5.41
N ALA A 4 -1.05 7.58 5.44
CA ALA A 4 0.15 6.83 5.78
C ALA A 4 1.21 6.96 4.67
N THR A 5 0.79 6.85 3.40
CA THR A 5 1.65 7.09 2.24
C THR A 5 2.21 8.51 2.25
N ALA A 6 1.37 9.52 2.50
CA ALA A 6 1.78 10.92 2.60
C ALA A 6 2.83 11.16 3.70
N VAL A 7 2.64 10.54 4.89
CA VAL A 7 3.62 10.62 5.99
C VAL A 7 4.96 9.99 5.61
N ILE A 8 4.95 8.85 4.91
CA ILE A 8 6.17 8.16 4.50
C ILE A 8 6.88 8.94 3.39
N ALA A 9 6.14 9.46 2.41
CA ALA A 9 6.66 10.32 1.35
C ALA A 9 7.34 11.57 1.93
N GLU A 10 6.66 12.31 2.82
CA GLU A 10 7.23 13.49 3.49
C GLU A 10 8.46 13.12 4.33
N ARG A 11 8.42 11.99 5.04
CA ARG A 11 9.53 11.54 5.89
C ARG A 11 10.78 11.19 5.08
N LEU A 12 10.61 10.48 3.97
CA LEU A 12 11.71 9.95 3.16
C LEU A 12 12.16 10.94 2.07
N GLY A 13 11.39 12.00 1.81
CA GLY A 13 11.68 12.94 0.74
C GLY A 13 11.60 12.30 -0.65
N ILE A 14 10.83 11.22 -0.80
CA ILE A 14 10.69 10.48 -2.05
C ILE A 14 9.36 10.79 -2.72
N ARG A 15 9.35 10.76 -4.05
CA ARG A 15 8.12 10.63 -4.82
C ARG A 15 7.68 9.17 -4.71
N THR A 16 6.49 8.92 -4.18
CA THR A 16 5.92 7.58 -4.12
C THR A 16 5.40 7.16 -5.48
N GLY A 17 5.52 5.88 -5.84
CA GLY A 17 4.98 5.34 -7.10
C GLY A 17 3.47 5.57 -7.21
N ARG A 18 2.75 5.47 -6.09
CA ARG A 18 1.35 5.86 -5.95
C ARG A 18 1.24 7.20 -5.24
N ALA A 19 0.68 8.21 -5.90
CA ALA A 19 0.39 9.49 -5.26
C ALA A 19 -0.61 9.26 -4.11
N PRO A 20 -0.43 9.90 -2.94
CA PRO A 20 -1.49 9.98 -1.95
C PRO A 20 -2.72 10.60 -2.62
N GLY A 21 -3.93 10.10 -2.32
CA GLY A 21 -5.17 10.74 -2.80
C GLY A 21 -5.15 12.24 -2.48
N GLY A 22 -5.71 13.07 -3.37
CA GLY A 22 -5.53 14.53 -3.36
C GLY A 22 -5.85 15.23 -2.03
N ASP A 23 -6.70 14.63 -1.20
CA ASP A 23 -7.10 15.15 0.10
C ASP A 23 -6.21 14.70 1.27
N ALA A 24 -5.23 13.83 1.04
CA ALA A 24 -4.37 13.27 2.08
C ALA A 24 -3.34 14.29 2.55
N ARG A 25 -3.72 15.08 3.57
CA ARG A 25 -2.84 16.07 4.20
C ARG A 25 -2.17 15.48 5.44
N VAL A 26 -0.87 15.72 5.58
CA VAL A 26 -0.13 15.35 6.80
C VAL A 26 -0.39 16.38 7.90
N THR A 27 -1.48 16.17 8.64
CA THR A 27 -1.87 17.04 9.77
C THR A 27 -1.04 16.76 11.03
N ARG A 28 -1.12 17.64 12.03
CA ARG A 28 -0.50 17.42 13.35
C ARG A 28 -0.99 16.13 14.02
N ARG A 29 -2.28 15.80 13.87
CA ARG A 29 -2.87 14.55 14.38
C ARG A 29 -2.27 13.33 13.68
N VAL A 30 -2.15 13.38 12.36
CA VAL A 30 -1.53 12.31 11.56
C VAL A 30 -0.06 12.10 11.98
N ARG A 31 0.70 13.17 12.20
CA ARG A 31 2.08 13.10 12.72
C ARG A 31 2.15 12.50 14.12
N LEU A 32 1.22 12.83 15.00
CA LEU A 32 1.13 12.24 16.34
C LEU A 32 0.86 10.73 16.26
N VAL A 33 -0.13 10.32 15.48
CA VAL A 33 -0.50 8.90 15.29
C VAL A 33 0.64 8.11 14.66
N ALA A 34 1.24 8.61 13.58
CA ALA A 34 2.42 8.00 12.96
C ALA A 34 3.63 7.98 13.91
N GLY A 35 3.72 9.03 14.73
CA GLY A 35 4.62 9.15 15.85
C GLY A 35 4.38 8.07 16.88
N LEU A 36 3.15 7.67 17.22
CA LEU A 36 2.85 6.61 18.19
C LEU A 36 3.08 5.21 17.60
N LEU A 37 2.57 4.96 16.38
CA LEU A 37 2.72 3.71 15.62
C LEU A 37 4.17 3.43 15.19
N GLY A 38 5.01 4.48 15.15
CA GLY A 38 6.44 4.36 14.85
C GLY A 38 6.74 4.28 13.36
N THR A 39 5.79 4.65 12.50
CA THR A 39 5.93 4.76 11.04
C THR A 39 6.64 6.04 10.60
N ALA A 40 6.74 7.06 11.47
CA ALA A 40 7.37 8.36 11.17
C ALA A 40 8.80 8.57 11.74
N ARG A 41 9.59 7.50 11.97
CA ARG A 41 10.91 7.61 12.66
C ARG A 41 11.99 8.30 11.80
N ARG A 42 12.40 9.53 12.09
CA ARG A 42 13.63 10.08 11.47
C ARG A 42 14.88 9.26 11.87
N PRO A 43 15.79 8.94 10.93
CA PRO A 43 17.09 8.35 11.27
C PRO A 43 17.82 9.25 12.27
N GLY A 44 18.42 8.69 13.33
CA GLY A 44 19.19 9.45 14.33
C GLY A 44 18.47 9.92 15.59
N ARG A 45 17.12 9.89 15.67
CA ARG A 45 16.39 10.23 16.92
C ARG A 45 15.89 8.97 17.66
N ARG A 46 16.30 8.80 18.92
CA ARG A 46 15.72 7.80 19.85
C ARG A 46 14.32 8.24 20.26
N LYS A 47 13.39 7.30 20.35
CA LYS A 47 12.00 7.56 20.73
C LYS A 47 11.85 7.50 22.26
N ARG A 48 11.09 8.41 22.84
CA ARG A 48 10.71 8.34 24.27
C ARG A 48 9.47 7.45 24.50
N PHE A 49 8.53 7.38 23.55
CA PHE A 49 7.30 6.60 23.67
C PHE A 49 6.92 5.85 22.38
N ARG A 50 6.77 4.52 22.45
CA ARG A 50 6.09 3.65 21.46
C ARG A 50 4.92 3.02 22.19
N LEU A 51 3.71 3.17 21.66
CA LEU A 51 2.63 2.29 22.10
C LEU A 51 3.02 0.85 21.71
N PRO A 52 2.78 -0.15 22.58
CA PRO A 52 3.07 -1.55 22.30
C PRO A 52 2.07 -2.14 21.30
N VAL A 53 1.53 -1.33 20.39
CA VAL A 53 0.60 -1.74 19.32
C VAL A 53 1.20 -2.90 18.55
N ARG A 54 2.51 -2.87 18.26
CA ARG A 54 3.16 -3.98 17.54
C ARG A 54 3.10 -5.32 18.27
N LYS A 55 3.11 -5.35 19.61
CA LYS A 55 3.01 -6.62 20.36
C LYS A 55 1.55 -7.03 20.53
N ILE A 56 0.71 -6.11 20.99
CA ILE A 56 -0.69 -6.39 21.34
C ILE A 56 -1.54 -6.62 20.09
N TYR A 57 -1.35 -5.81 19.05
CA TYR A 57 -2.11 -5.90 17.81
C TYR A 57 -1.71 -7.14 17.00
N THR A 58 -0.41 -7.44 16.89
CA THR A 58 0.04 -8.67 16.23
C THR A 58 -0.40 -9.92 16.99
N GLN A 59 -0.37 -9.94 18.33
CA GLN A 59 -0.78 -11.13 19.07
C GLN A 59 -2.29 -11.41 19.06
N LEU A 60 -3.15 -10.38 19.09
CA LEU A 60 -4.61 -10.58 19.08
C LEU A 60 -5.22 -10.64 17.67
N PHE A 61 -4.77 -9.78 16.75
CA PHE A 61 -5.40 -9.67 15.43
C PHE A 61 -4.72 -10.49 14.35
N SER A 62 -3.44 -10.86 14.48
CA SER A 62 -2.77 -11.72 13.49
C SER A 62 -3.40 -13.12 13.39
N PRO A 63 -3.82 -13.78 14.49
CA PRO A 63 -4.51 -15.07 14.39
C PRO A 63 -5.93 -14.93 13.84
N GLY A 64 -6.64 -13.84 14.16
CA GLY A 64 -8.03 -13.61 13.75
C GLY A 64 -8.23 -12.98 12.36
N SER A 65 -7.19 -12.34 11.81
CA SER A 65 -7.22 -11.71 10.47
C SER A 65 -6.71 -12.63 9.37
N ALA A 66 -6.33 -13.85 9.72
CA ALA A 66 -5.94 -14.87 8.78
C ALA A 66 -7.20 -15.61 8.30
N THR A 67 -8.10 -14.89 7.64
CA THR A 67 -9.26 -15.50 6.99
C THR A 67 -8.75 -16.16 5.72
N TYR A 68 -8.40 -17.44 5.82
CA TYR A 68 -7.85 -18.21 4.70
C TYR A 68 -8.94 -18.79 3.79
N SER A 69 -9.74 -17.92 3.17
CA SER A 69 -10.68 -18.39 2.13
C SER A 69 -10.01 -18.23 0.76
N PRO A 70 -9.56 -19.32 0.11
CA PRO A 70 -9.03 -19.26 -1.25
C PRO A 70 -10.12 -18.82 -2.25
N PRO A 71 -9.73 -18.31 -3.42
CA PRO A 71 -8.37 -18.23 -3.96
C PRO A 71 -7.60 -16.98 -3.52
N PHE A 72 -6.37 -17.16 -3.03
CA PHE A 72 -5.41 -16.06 -2.83
C PHE A 72 -4.76 -15.60 -4.16
N PHE A 73 -5.53 -15.61 -5.25
CA PHE A 73 -5.04 -15.16 -6.53
C PHE A 73 -4.96 -13.64 -6.51
N LYS A 74 -3.82 -13.12 -6.06
CA LYS A 74 -3.39 -11.78 -6.46
C LYS A 74 -2.97 -11.89 -7.93
N CYS A 75 -3.92 -11.74 -8.83
CA CYS A 75 -3.68 -11.68 -10.27
C CYS A 75 -2.92 -10.39 -10.59
N PHE A 76 -1.60 -10.43 -10.43
CA PHE A 76 -0.71 -9.28 -10.62
C PHE A 76 -0.48 -8.94 -12.09
N LEU A 77 -0.81 -9.85 -13.02
CA LEU A 77 -0.62 -9.66 -14.45
C LEU A 77 -1.89 -10.08 -15.19
N ARG A 78 -2.39 -9.21 -16.06
CA ARG A 78 -3.45 -9.51 -17.02
C ARG A 78 -2.95 -9.29 -18.43
N LEU A 79 -3.28 -10.24 -19.30
CA LEU A 79 -2.98 -10.21 -20.71
C LEU A 79 -4.32 -10.17 -21.45
N ASP A 80 -4.60 -9.09 -22.19
CA ASP A 80 -5.67 -9.07 -23.16
C ASP A 80 -5.04 -9.19 -24.55
N VAL A 81 -5.46 -10.19 -25.33
CA VAL A 81 -4.91 -10.46 -26.66
C VAL A 81 -5.99 -10.22 -27.70
N THR A 82 -5.64 -9.45 -28.73
CA THR A 82 -6.42 -9.22 -29.94
C THR A 82 -5.57 -9.63 -31.15
N PRO A 83 -6.14 -9.82 -32.34
CA PRO A 83 -5.34 -10.06 -33.55
C PRO A 83 -4.30 -8.96 -33.81
N GLU A 84 -4.56 -7.71 -33.41
CA GLU A 84 -3.72 -6.55 -33.73
C GLU A 84 -2.69 -6.20 -32.65
N ALA A 85 -2.92 -6.64 -31.40
CA ALA A 85 -2.06 -6.28 -30.27
C ALA A 85 -2.23 -7.20 -29.06
N VAL A 86 -1.17 -7.23 -28.24
CA VAL A 86 -1.19 -7.74 -26.86
C VAL A 86 -1.14 -6.56 -25.91
N ARG A 87 -2.14 -6.46 -25.03
CA ARG A 87 -2.13 -5.51 -23.92
C ARG A 87 -1.76 -6.22 -22.63
N LEU A 88 -0.67 -5.78 -22.01
CA LEU A 88 -0.16 -6.28 -20.73
C LEU A 88 -0.45 -5.25 -19.66
N ARG A 89 -1.15 -5.67 -18.60
CA ARG A 89 -1.46 -4.83 -17.43
C ARG A 89 -0.94 -5.47 -16.16
N CYS A 90 -0.10 -4.74 -15.46
CA CYS A 90 0.42 -5.12 -14.15
C CYS A 90 -0.44 -4.45 -13.07
N TYR A 91 -1.05 -5.26 -12.20
CA TYR A 91 -1.86 -4.81 -11.08
C TYR A 91 -1.08 -4.84 -9.77
N ALA A 92 -1.41 -3.95 -8.85
CA ALA A 92 -0.75 -3.87 -7.55
C ALA A 92 -0.97 -5.14 -6.72
N ALA A 93 0.11 -5.63 -6.09
CA ALA A 93 0.03 -6.72 -5.12
C ALA A 93 -0.40 -6.18 -3.75
N THR A 94 -1.70 -6.03 -3.53
CA THR A 94 -2.25 -5.43 -2.30
C THR A 94 -2.89 -6.48 -1.39
N GLY A 95 -3.15 -6.14 -0.13
CA GLY A 95 -3.94 -6.97 0.81
C GLY A 95 -5.14 -6.20 1.36
N ASN A 96 -5.64 -5.23 0.60
CA ASN A 96 -6.76 -4.38 0.97
C ASN A 96 -8.00 -4.81 0.19
N ARG A 97 -9.11 -5.11 0.88
CA ARG A 97 -10.36 -5.57 0.27
C ARG A 97 -10.82 -4.69 -0.90
N ALA A 98 -10.78 -3.37 -0.74
CA ALA A 98 -11.21 -2.46 -1.82
C ALA A 98 -10.38 -2.64 -3.11
N GLN A 99 -9.11 -3.03 -2.97
CA GLN A 99 -8.19 -3.30 -4.07
C GLN A 99 -8.21 -4.77 -4.52
N GLU A 100 -8.92 -5.65 -3.80
CA GLU A 100 -9.27 -6.99 -4.28
C GLU A 100 -10.45 -6.90 -5.26
N GLU A 101 -11.38 -5.98 -5.01
CA GLU A 101 -12.55 -5.71 -5.86
C GLU A 101 -12.19 -4.87 -7.10
N ASP A 102 -11.42 -3.78 -6.91
CA ASP A 102 -10.95 -2.89 -7.96
C ASP A 102 -9.42 -2.71 -7.87
N PRO A 103 -8.63 -3.65 -8.44
CA PRO A 103 -7.19 -3.62 -8.30
C PRO A 103 -6.59 -2.46 -9.11
N PRO A 104 -5.73 -1.62 -8.49
CA PRO A 104 -5.10 -0.52 -9.22
C PRO A 104 -4.06 -1.06 -10.19
N VAL A 105 -4.04 -0.50 -11.41
CA VAL A 105 -3.02 -0.76 -12.44
C VAL A 105 -1.76 0.03 -12.09
N GLU A 106 -0.63 -0.65 -11.95
CA GLU A 106 0.69 -0.05 -11.70
C GLU A 106 1.43 0.23 -13.02
N ASP A 107 1.24 -0.62 -14.03
CA ASP A 107 1.86 -0.44 -15.34
C ASP A 107 0.98 -1.03 -16.45
N GLU A 108 1.04 -0.41 -17.63
CA GLU A 108 0.32 -0.84 -18.82
C GLU A 108 1.17 -0.60 -20.06
N VAL A 109 1.36 -1.66 -20.84
CA VAL A 109 2.02 -1.59 -22.15
C VAL A 109 1.18 -2.32 -23.19
N THR A 110 1.13 -1.75 -24.39
CA THR A 110 0.51 -2.38 -25.55
C THR A 110 1.60 -2.70 -26.57
N ILE A 111 1.68 -3.96 -26.96
CA ILE A 111 2.62 -4.47 -27.96
C ILE A 111 1.82 -4.76 -29.23
N PRO A 112 2.05 -4.05 -30.35
CA PRO A 112 1.38 -4.36 -31.62
C PRO A 112 1.86 -5.71 -32.16
N LEU A 113 0.97 -6.43 -32.84
CA LEU A 113 1.26 -7.67 -33.54
C LEU A 113 1.25 -7.38 -35.05
N GLU A 114 2.41 -7.50 -35.69
CA GLU A 114 2.62 -7.37 -37.13
C GLU A 114 2.48 -8.72 -37.86
#